data_AF-A0A8T6FEJ1-F1
#
_entry.id   AF-A0A8T6FEJ1-F1
#
_cell.length_a   1.000
_cell.length_b   1.000
_cell.length_c   1.000
_cell.angle_alpha   90.00
_cell.angle_beta   90.00
_cell.angle_gamma   90.00
#
_symmetry.space_group_name_H-M   'P 1'
#
loop_
_entity.id
_entity.type
_entity.pdbx_description
1 polymer ?
#
loop_
_entity_poly.entity_id
_entity_poly.type
_entity_poly.pdbx_seq_one_letter_code
_entity_poly.pdbx_strand_id
1 'polypeptide(L)'
;MAPSHYPTRQTLFRASLEHGLQLMQTGLPPCIRLLREVHGVLLSTGRESHMAPGEFRRSQNWIGGTRPGDAVFVPPPHTEVPDCMAALERFLNERELPVLIRAALAHVQFETIHPFLDGNGRVGRLLITLLLHDAGALQQPLLYLSLYFKKHRTEYYRQLNEVRLTGDWESWLAFFLEGVKETATGAVDTCHRLDELLAADGERLEGAGRRASSLLRVHDALGSQVIVSLAGVHAITGMSLPTAASAMQTLVEQGIAREITGRRRNRLFAYDAYLDILNEDTEPLR
;
A
#
# COMPACT_ATOMS: atom_id res chain seq x y z
N MET A 1 -25.67 -12.95 -14.34
CA MET A 1 -24.83 -11.78 -14.60
C MET A 1 -23.61 -11.88 -13.70
N ALA A 2 -22.42 -12.04 -14.26
CA ALA A 2 -21.19 -11.98 -13.48
C ALA A 2 -21.03 -10.55 -12.94
N PRO A 3 -20.69 -10.33 -11.66
CA PRO A 3 -20.36 -9.00 -11.19
C PRO A 3 -19.15 -8.51 -12.00
N SER A 4 -19.26 -7.37 -12.65
CA SER A 4 -18.10 -6.71 -13.24
C SER A 4 -17.14 -6.39 -12.09
N HIS A 5 -16.05 -7.14 -11.99
CA HIS A 5 -14.99 -6.87 -11.02
C HIS A 5 -14.27 -5.59 -11.45
N TYR A 6 -14.86 -4.44 -11.12
CA TYR A 6 -14.12 -3.20 -11.12
C TYR A 6 -12.98 -3.33 -10.09
N PRO A 7 -11.76 -2.88 -10.44
CA PRO A 7 -10.66 -2.86 -9.49
C PRO A 7 -11.09 -2.12 -8.21
N THR A 8 -10.75 -2.69 -7.05
CA THR A 8 -11.01 -2.00 -5.79
C THR A 8 -10.10 -0.76 -5.67
N ARG A 9 -10.46 0.20 -4.82
CA ARG A 9 -9.59 1.35 -4.52
C ARG A 9 -8.20 0.92 -4.02
N GLN A 10 -8.11 -0.19 -3.29
CA GLN A 10 -6.83 -0.76 -2.84
C GLN A 10 -6.03 -1.33 -4.02
N THR A 11 -6.69 -2.03 -4.95
CA THR A 11 -6.06 -2.55 -6.17
C THR A 11 -5.48 -1.41 -7.02
N LEU A 12 -6.23 -0.32 -7.21
CA LEU A 12 -5.76 0.85 -7.97
C LEU A 12 -4.60 1.56 -7.26
N PHE A 13 -4.65 1.68 -5.94
CA PHE A 13 -3.54 2.25 -5.17
C PHE A 13 -2.25 1.46 -5.38
N ARG A 14 -2.32 0.12 -5.28
CA ARG A 14 -1.19 -0.77 -5.54
C ARG A 14 -0.68 -0.65 -6.97
N ALA A 15 -1.57 -0.72 -7.96
CA ALA A 15 -1.19 -0.57 -9.37
C ALA A 15 -0.51 0.78 -9.66
N SER A 16 -0.96 1.84 -9.01
CA SER A 16 -0.38 3.19 -9.16
C SER A 16 1.01 3.26 -8.56
N LEU A 17 1.22 2.63 -7.39
CA LEU A 17 2.54 2.51 -6.77
C LEU A 17 3.50 1.72 -7.65
N GLU A 18 3.08 0.54 -8.13
CA GLU A 18 3.87 -0.30 -9.03
C GLU A 18 4.25 0.45 -10.32
N HIS A 19 3.30 1.17 -10.94
CA HIS A 19 3.55 2.02 -12.10
C HIS A 19 4.59 3.10 -11.80
N GLY A 20 4.46 3.80 -10.67
CA GLY A 20 5.41 4.82 -10.25
C GLY A 20 6.83 4.27 -10.07
N LEU A 21 6.96 3.12 -9.40
CA LEU A 21 8.24 2.45 -9.19
C LEU A 21 8.88 1.99 -10.52
N GLN A 22 8.09 1.46 -11.45
CA GLN A 22 8.57 1.07 -12.78
C GLN A 22 9.11 2.29 -13.55
N LEU A 23 8.41 3.42 -13.52
CA LEU A 23 8.90 4.65 -14.13
C LEU A 23 10.21 5.11 -13.49
N MET A 24 10.34 5.04 -12.16
CA MET A 24 11.58 5.42 -11.47
C MET A 24 12.75 4.51 -11.83
N GLN A 25 12.52 3.21 -12.05
CA GLN A 25 13.55 2.29 -12.55
C GLN A 25 14.09 2.67 -13.93
N THR A 26 13.29 3.37 -14.76
CA THR A 26 13.76 3.92 -16.05
C THR A 26 14.58 5.22 -15.89
N GLY A 27 14.82 5.69 -14.65
CA GLY A 27 15.54 6.92 -14.36
C GLY A 27 14.66 8.16 -14.24
N LEU A 28 13.33 8.03 -14.13
CA LEU A 28 12.45 9.16 -13.88
C LEU A 28 12.52 9.59 -12.40
N PRO A 29 13.02 10.79 -12.05
CA PRO A 29 13.06 11.25 -10.67
C PRO A 29 11.67 11.58 -10.12
N PRO A 30 11.54 11.81 -8.79
CA PRO A 30 10.35 12.40 -8.19
C PRO A 30 10.04 13.77 -8.80
N CYS A 31 9.04 13.83 -9.68
CA CYS A 31 8.66 15.02 -10.43
C CYS A 31 7.16 15.07 -10.71
N ILE A 32 6.68 16.19 -11.24
CA ILE A 32 5.29 16.43 -11.65
C ILE A 32 4.83 15.34 -12.62
N ARG A 33 5.67 14.94 -13.59
CA ARG A 33 5.33 13.88 -14.55
C ARG A 33 5.01 12.58 -13.82
N LEU A 34 5.86 12.16 -12.88
CA LEU A 34 5.64 10.95 -12.08
C LEU A 34 4.32 11.03 -11.31
N LEU A 35 4.03 12.16 -10.66
CA LEU A 35 2.79 12.34 -9.90
C LEU A 35 1.54 12.30 -10.77
N ARG A 36 1.60 12.86 -11.98
CA ARG A 36 0.51 12.82 -12.95
C ARG A 36 0.27 11.41 -13.51
N GLU A 37 1.34 10.66 -13.80
CA GLU A 37 1.27 9.26 -14.24
C GLU A 37 0.61 8.37 -13.19
N VAL A 38 1.10 8.45 -11.95
CA VAL A 38 0.56 7.69 -10.81
C VAL A 38 -0.90 8.08 -10.55
N HIS A 39 -1.25 9.37 -10.63
CA HIS A 39 -2.63 9.84 -10.51
C HIS A 39 -3.54 9.32 -11.65
N GLY A 40 -3.02 9.26 -12.87
CA GLY A 40 -3.73 8.72 -14.04
C GLY A 40 -4.13 7.26 -13.85
N VAL A 41 -3.21 6.42 -13.37
CA VAL A 41 -3.50 5.01 -13.03
C VAL A 41 -4.49 4.92 -11.87
N LEU A 42 -4.32 5.76 -10.84
CA LEU A 42 -5.14 5.74 -9.63
C LEU A 42 -6.62 6.01 -9.91
N LEU A 43 -6.91 6.91 -10.84
CA LEU A 43 -8.27 7.26 -11.24
C LEU A 43 -8.72 6.59 -12.55
N SER A 44 -7.95 5.64 -13.09
CA SER A 44 -8.22 5.04 -14.40
C SER A 44 -9.57 4.33 -14.51
N THR A 45 -10.17 3.91 -13.38
CA THR A 45 -11.45 3.21 -13.34
C THR A 45 -12.32 3.66 -12.16
N GLY A 46 -13.60 3.28 -12.20
CA GLY A 46 -14.56 3.58 -11.13
C GLY A 46 -15.22 4.95 -11.27
N ARG A 47 -15.89 5.39 -10.20
CA ARG A 47 -16.67 6.65 -10.19
C ARG A 47 -15.82 7.87 -10.51
N GLU A 48 -14.53 7.83 -10.23
CA GLU A 48 -13.66 9.01 -10.22
C GLU A 48 -12.93 9.22 -11.56
N SER A 49 -13.14 8.32 -12.53
CA SER A 49 -12.47 8.36 -13.84
C SER A 49 -12.82 9.57 -14.71
N HIS A 50 -13.92 10.27 -14.40
CA HIS A 50 -14.29 11.51 -15.06
C HIS A 50 -13.65 12.75 -14.40
N MET A 51 -12.89 12.60 -13.31
CA MET A 51 -12.27 13.70 -12.55
C MET A 51 -10.89 14.09 -13.10
N ALA A 52 -10.75 14.11 -14.43
CA ALA A 52 -9.52 14.43 -15.16
C ALA A 52 -8.26 13.65 -14.67
N PRO A 53 -8.22 12.32 -14.82
CA PRO A 53 -7.05 11.51 -14.45
C PRO A 53 -5.76 12.04 -15.05
N GLY A 54 -4.72 12.14 -14.22
CA GLY A 54 -3.40 12.68 -14.61
C GLY A 54 -3.35 14.18 -14.96
N GLU A 55 -4.41 14.96 -14.76
CA GLU A 55 -4.42 16.39 -15.03
C GLU A 55 -4.64 17.24 -13.78
N PHE A 56 -3.96 18.37 -13.68
CA PHE A 56 -4.25 19.35 -12.63
C PHE A 56 -5.65 19.94 -12.80
N ARG A 57 -6.27 20.29 -11.66
CA ARG A 57 -7.60 20.90 -11.63
C ARG A 57 -7.61 22.23 -12.37
N ARG A 58 -8.72 22.49 -13.05
CA ARG A 58 -9.00 23.77 -13.76
C ARG A 58 -10.10 24.58 -13.08
N SER A 59 -10.45 24.20 -11.86
CA SER A 59 -11.45 24.84 -11.00
C SER A 59 -10.96 24.87 -9.56
N GLN A 60 -11.59 25.71 -8.74
CA GLN A 60 -11.26 25.82 -7.33
C GLN A 60 -11.75 24.59 -6.57
N ASN A 61 -10.85 23.96 -5.81
CA ASN A 61 -11.21 22.93 -4.82
C ASN A 61 -11.38 23.56 -3.44
N TRP A 62 -12.01 22.82 -2.52
CA TRP A 62 -12.05 23.14 -1.09
C TRP A 62 -12.12 21.85 -0.29
N ILE A 63 -11.62 21.88 0.95
CA ILE A 63 -11.56 20.73 1.84
C ILE A 63 -12.50 20.97 3.02
N GLY A 64 -13.47 20.06 3.18
CA GLY A 64 -14.56 20.22 4.16
C GLY A 64 -15.55 21.31 3.75
N GLY A 65 -16.75 21.32 4.36
CA GLY A 65 -17.82 22.25 4.01
C GLY A 65 -18.54 21.90 2.69
N THR A 66 -19.48 22.76 2.30
CA THR A 66 -20.29 22.62 1.08
C THR A 66 -19.88 23.59 -0.03
N ARG A 67 -19.16 24.66 0.32
CA ARG A 67 -18.70 25.73 -0.57
C ARG A 67 -17.41 26.35 -0.01
N PRO A 68 -16.65 27.13 -0.79
CA PRO A 68 -15.43 27.76 -0.28
C PRO A 68 -15.62 28.59 1.00
N GLY A 69 -16.77 29.25 1.16
CA GLY A 69 -17.05 30.11 2.31
C GLY A 69 -17.35 29.39 3.64
N ASP A 70 -17.61 28.08 3.64
CA ASP A 70 -17.78 27.27 4.85
C ASP A 70 -16.77 26.12 4.92
N ALA A 71 -15.75 26.15 4.05
CA ALA A 71 -14.72 25.14 4.00
C ALA A 71 -13.76 25.24 5.17
N VAL A 72 -13.22 24.08 5.59
CA VAL A 72 -12.15 24.05 6.59
C VAL A 72 -10.86 24.62 6.01
N PHE A 73 -10.62 24.36 4.73
CA PHE A 73 -9.46 24.89 4.02
C PHE A 73 -9.76 25.09 2.54
N VAL A 74 -9.32 26.23 1.99
CA VAL A 74 -9.37 26.51 0.55
C VAL A 74 -7.92 26.50 0.02
N PRO A 75 -7.52 25.50 -0.80
CA PRO A 75 -6.19 25.47 -1.42
C PRO A 75 -5.99 26.63 -2.40
N PRO A 76 -4.75 26.86 -2.88
CA PRO A 76 -4.45 27.95 -3.81
C PRO A 76 -5.39 28.02 -5.02
N PRO A 77 -5.56 29.17 -5.68
CA PRO A 77 -6.25 29.26 -6.97
C PRO A 77 -5.70 28.24 -7.97
N HIS A 78 -6.57 27.66 -8.80
CA HIS A 78 -6.13 26.66 -9.79
C HIS A 78 -5.11 27.22 -10.80
N THR A 79 -5.09 28.53 -11.00
CA THR A 79 -4.11 29.24 -11.83
C THR A 79 -2.71 29.26 -11.23
N GLU A 80 -2.57 29.10 -9.92
CA GLU A 80 -1.28 29.08 -9.21
C GLU A 80 -0.71 27.66 -9.02
N VAL A 81 -1.54 26.62 -9.20
CA VAL A 81 -1.14 25.22 -9.05
C VAL A 81 0.12 24.86 -9.85
N PRO A 82 0.29 25.27 -11.13
CA PRO A 82 1.51 24.97 -11.88
C PRO A 82 2.79 25.47 -11.19
N ASP A 83 2.77 26.71 -10.70
CA ASP A 83 3.94 27.33 -10.07
C ASP A 83 4.22 26.71 -8.69
N CYS A 84 3.17 26.45 -7.90
CA CYS A 84 3.32 25.76 -6.62
C CYS A 84 3.89 24.34 -6.80
N MET A 85 3.40 23.59 -7.79
CA MET A 85 3.89 22.25 -8.08
C MET A 85 5.32 22.26 -8.63
N ALA A 86 5.70 23.27 -9.42
CA ALA A 86 7.08 23.45 -9.86
C ALA A 86 8.02 23.75 -8.68
N ALA A 87 7.57 24.51 -7.69
CA ALA A 87 8.33 24.74 -6.46
C ALA A 87 8.46 23.46 -5.63
N LEU A 88 7.37 22.70 -5.49
CA LEU A 88 7.42 21.40 -4.82
C LEU A 88 8.38 20.43 -5.53
N GLU A 89 8.33 20.33 -6.86
CA GLU A 89 9.23 19.45 -7.63
C GLU A 89 10.71 19.77 -7.36
N ARG A 90 11.09 21.05 -7.31
CA ARG A 90 12.45 21.45 -6.94
C ARG A 90 12.81 20.93 -5.55
N PHE A 91 11.93 21.13 -4.57
CA PHE A 91 12.11 20.66 -3.20
C PHE A 91 12.21 19.12 -3.10
N LEU A 92 11.43 18.37 -3.88
CA LEU A 92 11.52 16.89 -3.89
C LEU A 92 12.92 16.38 -4.24
N ASN A 93 13.67 17.17 -5.04
CA ASN A 93 14.98 16.83 -5.55
C ASN A 93 16.13 17.41 -4.70
N GLU A 94 15.84 18.25 -3.71
CA GLU A 94 16.83 18.72 -2.73
C GLU A 94 17.32 17.57 -1.86
N ARG A 95 18.62 17.54 -1.54
CA ARG A 95 19.27 16.43 -0.81
C ARG A 95 19.85 16.81 0.55
N GLU A 96 19.65 18.05 0.99
CA GLU A 96 20.20 18.56 2.25
C GLU A 96 19.49 17.99 3.49
N LEU A 97 18.18 17.76 3.38
CA LEU A 97 17.37 17.23 4.49
C LEU A 97 17.39 15.70 4.54
N PRO A 98 17.34 15.10 5.75
CA PRO A 98 17.06 13.68 5.89
C PRO A 98 15.76 13.30 5.18
N VAL A 99 15.73 12.15 4.49
CA VAL A 99 14.60 11.78 3.62
C VAL A 99 13.26 11.73 4.35
N LEU A 100 13.23 11.30 5.62
CA LEU A 100 11.99 11.28 6.42
C LEU A 100 11.42 12.69 6.63
N ILE A 101 12.29 13.66 6.90
CA ILE A 101 11.90 15.07 7.06
C ILE A 101 11.42 15.62 5.72
N ARG A 102 12.18 15.38 4.63
CA ARG A 102 11.78 15.82 3.28
C ARG A 102 10.42 15.23 2.88
N ALA A 103 10.18 13.95 3.14
CA ALA A 103 8.91 13.29 2.85
C ALA A 103 7.75 13.88 3.67
N ALA A 104 7.97 14.15 4.96
CA ALA A 104 6.98 14.76 5.83
C ALA A 104 6.58 16.16 5.35
N LEU A 105 7.56 17.00 5.01
CA LEU A 105 7.32 18.36 4.50
C LEU A 105 6.65 18.34 3.12
N ALA A 106 7.15 17.51 2.21
CA ALA A 106 6.60 17.34 0.87
C ALA A 106 5.14 16.88 0.90
N HIS A 107 4.79 16.00 1.85
CA HIS A 107 3.42 15.54 2.03
C HIS A 107 2.47 16.67 2.41
N VAL A 108 2.80 17.48 3.42
CA VAL A 108 1.98 18.65 3.80
C VAL A 108 1.83 19.61 2.64
N GLN A 109 2.94 19.90 1.95
CA GLN A 109 2.93 20.84 0.83
C GLN A 109 2.05 20.33 -0.32
N PHE A 110 2.15 19.06 -0.68
CA PHE A 110 1.29 18.44 -1.70
C PHE A 110 -0.19 18.49 -1.30
N GLU A 111 -0.53 18.10 -0.07
CA GLU A 111 -1.91 18.14 0.43
C GLU A 111 -2.48 19.56 0.48
N THR A 112 -1.61 20.56 0.69
CA THR A 112 -1.95 22.00 0.75
C THR A 112 -2.17 22.59 -0.63
N ILE A 113 -1.33 22.26 -1.62
CA ILE A 113 -1.53 22.67 -3.02
C ILE A 113 -2.80 22.04 -3.59
N HIS A 114 -3.05 20.77 -3.22
CA HIS A 114 -4.22 20.00 -3.61
C HIS A 114 -4.47 20.05 -5.13
N PRO A 115 -3.50 19.58 -5.94
CA PRO A 115 -3.42 19.91 -7.36
C PRO A 115 -4.46 19.22 -8.27
N PHE A 116 -5.05 18.11 -7.83
CA PHE A 116 -6.01 17.33 -8.60
C PHE A 116 -7.46 17.59 -8.17
N LEU A 117 -8.45 17.25 -9.01
CA LEU A 117 -9.87 17.38 -8.65
C LEU A 117 -10.28 16.40 -7.55
N ASP A 118 -9.74 15.17 -7.57
CA ASP A 118 -9.89 14.15 -6.54
C ASP A 118 -8.58 13.34 -6.46
N GLY A 119 -8.46 12.42 -5.51
CA GLY A 119 -7.30 11.53 -5.42
C GLY A 119 -6.08 12.12 -4.72
N ASN A 120 -6.09 13.41 -4.35
CA ASN A 120 -4.98 14.10 -3.70
C ASN A 120 -4.45 13.33 -2.48
N GLY A 121 -5.31 13.02 -1.50
CA GLY A 121 -4.90 12.25 -0.32
C GLY A 121 -4.19 10.93 -0.64
N ARG A 122 -4.60 10.24 -1.70
CA ARG A 122 -3.99 8.97 -2.13
C ARG A 122 -2.63 9.21 -2.79
N VAL A 123 -2.53 10.18 -3.68
CA VAL A 123 -1.26 10.56 -4.32
C VAL A 123 -0.26 11.11 -3.30
N GLY A 124 -0.71 11.94 -2.36
CA GLY A 124 0.13 12.46 -1.29
C GLY A 124 0.73 11.37 -0.42
N ARG A 125 -0.01 10.27 -0.17
CA ARG A 125 0.53 9.10 0.55
C ARG A 125 1.47 8.26 -0.32
N LEU A 126 1.19 8.13 -1.61
CA LEU A 126 2.12 7.48 -2.55
C LEU A 126 3.44 8.24 -2.66
N LEU A 127 3.39 9.58 -2.66
CA LEU A 127 4.57 10.45 -2.71
C LEU A 127 5.56 10.12 -1.58
N ILE A 128 5.07 9.85 -0.36
CA ILE A 128 5.94 9.46 0.76
C ILE A 128 6.72 8.20 0.40
N THR A 129 6.04 7.13 -0.02
CA THR A 129 6.69 5.86 -0.38
C THR A 129 7.66 6.02 -1.55
N LEU A 130 7.29 6.80 -2.58
CA LEU A 130 8.16 7.05 -3.73
C LEU A 130 9.44 7.81 -3.34
N LEU A 131 9.36 8.80 -2.44
CA LEU A 131 10.54 9.53 -1.95
C LEU A 131 11.47 8.65 -1.10
N LEU A 132 10.90 7.77 -0.27
CA LEU A 132 11.70 6.82 0.52
C LEU A 132 12.39 5.79 -0.36
N HIS A 133 11.72 5.35 -1.44
CA HIS A 133 12.32 4.47 -2.43
C HIS A 133 13.43 5.16 -3.23
N ASP A 134 13.20 6.39 -3.72
CA ASP A 134 14.17 7.21 -4.44
C ASP A 134 15.48 7.39 -3.65
N ALA A 135 15.35 7.59 -2.33
CA ALA A 135 16.50 7.77 -1.45
C ALA A 135 17.17 6.45 -1.02
N GLY A 136 16.66 5.29 -1.44
CA GLY A 136 17.18 3.98 -1.04
C GLY A 136 16.87 3.56 0.40
N ALA A 137 16.06 4.35 1.13
CA ALA A 137 15.63 4.01 2.49
C ALA A 137 14.66 2.82 2.51
N LEU A 138 13.95 2.58 1.40
CA LEU A 138 13.10 1.41 1.19
C LEU A 138 13.48 0.70 -0.11
N GLN A 139 13.96 -0.54 0.00
CA GLN A 139 14.23 -1.41 -1.16
C GLN A 139 12.92 -1.88 -1.82
N GLN A 140 11.89 -2.07 -1.01
CA GLN A 140 10.53 -2.39 -1.43
C GLN A 140 9.54 -1.48 -0.70
N PRO A 141 8.38 -1.16 -1.31
CA PRO A 141 7.41 -0.22 -0.75
C PRO A 141 6.56 -0.83 0.39
N LEU A 142 7.21 -1.36 1.43
CA LEU A 142 6.57 -2.12 2.50
C LEU A 142 6.07 -1.26 3.67
N LEU A 143 6.37 0.05 3.67
CA LEU A 143 5.96 0.95 4.74
C LEU A 143 4.54 1.49 4.50
N TYR A 144 3.56 0.98 5.25
CA TYR A 144 2.14 1.34 5.14
C TYR A 144 1.73 2.50 6.06
N LEU A 145 2.40 3.66 5.97
CA LEU A 145 2.09 4.85 6.80
C LEU A 145 0.64 5.33 6.68
N SER A 146 -0.02 5.01 5.56
CA SER A 146 -1.46 5.26 5.35
C SER A 146 -2.35 4.67 6.44
N LEU A 147 -1.96 3.54 7.04
CA LEU A 147 -2.72 2.89 8.11
C LEU A 147 -2.69 3.71 9.39
N TYR A 148 -1.51 4.21 9.77
CA TYR A 148 -1.34 5.11 10.91
C TYR A 148 -2.19 6.37 10.74
N PHE A 149 -2.14 7.03 9.58
CA PHE A 149 -3.00 8.19 9.31
C PHE A 149 -4.50 7.86 9.36
N LYS A 150 -4.90 6.65 8.98
CA LYS A 150 -6.29 6.21 9.08
C LYS A 150 -6.71 6.01 10.54
N LYS A 151 -5.87 5.39 11.36
CA LYS A 151 -6.07 5.18 12.81
C LYS A 151 -6.13 6.51 13.57
N HIS A 152 -5.27 7.46 13.20
CA HIS A 152 -5.17 8.78 13.81
C HIS A 152 -5.79 9.87 12.94
N ARG A 153 -6.90 9.59 12.24
CA ARG A 153 -7.47 10.47 11.20
C ARG A 153 -7.73 11.90 11.67
N THR A 154 -8.36 12.06 12.84
CA THR A 154 -8.67 13.39 13.38
C THR A 154 -7.40 14.19 13.64
N GLU A 155 -6.40 13.55 14.25
CA GLU A 155 -5.12 14.16 14.56
C GLU A 155 -4.33 14.50 13.29
N TYR A 156 -4.30 13.58 12.30
CA TYR A 156 -3.69 13.81 11.00
C TYR A 156 -4.23 15.09 10.33
N TYR A 157 -5.54 15.25 10.24
CA TYR A 157 -6.12 16.46 9.65
C TYR A 157 -5.91 17.71 10.50
N ARG A 158 -5.91 17.58 11.83
CA ARG A 158 -5.60 18.68 12.73
C ARG A 158 -4.18 19.19 12.49
N GLN A 159 -3.19 18.30 12.48
CA GLN A 159 -1.78 18.65 12.26
C GLN A 159 -1.54 19.30 10.89
N LEU A 160 -2.16 18.79 9.82
CA LEU A 160 -2.09 19.44 8.50
C LEU A 160 -2.62 20.89 8.53
N ASN A 161 -3.69 21.14 9.27
CA ASN A 161 -4.27 22.47 9.38
C ASN A 161 -3.47 23.39 10.29
N GLU A 162 -2.91 22.89 11.39
CA GLU A 162 -2.02 23.69 12.25
C GLU A 162 -0.80 24.18 11.48
N VAL A 163 -0.16 23.32 10.67
CA VAL A 163 0.94 23.77 9.81
C VAL A 163 0.51 24.90 8.87
N ARG A 164 -0.68 24.83 8.29
CA ARG A 164 -1.19 25.87 7.37
C ARG A 164 -1.52 27.19 8.07
N LEU A 165 -2.01 27.12 9.30
CA LEU A 165 -2.53 28.29 10.03
C LEU A 165 -1.46 28.97 10.88
N THR A 166 -0.61 28.18 11.54
CA THR A 166 0.33 28.66 12.56
C THR A 166 1.78 28.34 12.22
N GLY A 167 2.02 27.46 11.25
CA GLY A 167 3.38 27.02 10.89
C GLY A 167 3.98 26.03 11.89
N ASP A 168 3.15 25.30 12.65
CA ASP A 168 3.59 24.31 13.63
C ASP A 168 4.14 23.03 12.97
N TRP A 169 5.31 23.15 12.36
CA TRP A 169 6.02 22.05 11.72
C TRP A 169 6.57 21.04 12.72
N GLU A 170 6.91 21.46 13.93
CA GLU A 170 7.49 20.58 14.95
C GLU A 170 6.47 19.51 15.39
N SER A 171 5.23 19.90 15.66
CA SER A 171 4.16 18.96 16.01
C SER A 171 3.85 18.01 14.86
N TRP A 172 3.81 18.51 13.62
CA TRP A 172 3.62 17.65 12.44
C TRP A 172 4.74 16.64 12.28
N LEU A 173 6.00 17.07 12.40
CA LEU A 173 7.16 16.19 12.26
C LEU A 173 7.17 15.13 13.36
N ALA A 174 6.86 15.49 14.61
CA ALA A 174 6.75 14.54 15.71
C ALA A 174 5.67 13.47 15.42
N PHE A 175 4.47 13.89 15.00
CA PHE A 175 3.38 12.98 14.63
C PHE A 175 3.76 12.06 13.45
N PHE A 176 4.37 12.63 12.41
CA PHE A 176 4.78 11.88 11.23
C PHE A 176 5.85 10.83 11.55
N LEU A 177 6.89 11.22 12.30
CA LEU A 177 7.99 10.32 12.67
C LEU A 177 7.53 9.23 13.64
N GLU A 178 6.59 9.52 14.54
CA GLU A 178 5.97 8.50 15.38
C GLU A 178 5.21 7.48 14.52
N GLY A 179 4.46 7.95 13.53
CA GLY A 179 3.79 7.06 12.57
C GLY A 179 4.75 6.21 11.76
N VAL A 180 5.87 6.77 11.31
CA VAL A 180 6.93 6.00 10.63
C VAL A 180 7.51 4.93 11.56
N LYS A 181 7.79 5.28 12.82
CA LYS A 181 8.32 4.34 13.82
C LYS A 181 7.33 3.20 14.09
N GLU A 182 6.07 3.52 14.42
CA GLU A 182 5.02 2.52 14.70
C GLU A 182 4.84 1.56 13.51
N THR A 183 4.75 2.09 12.29
CA THR A 183 4.52 1.26 11.10
C THR A 183 5.75 0.45 10.69
N ALA A 184 6.96 0.97 10.88
CA ALA A 184 8.18 0.21 10.63
C ALA A 184 8.37 -0.91 11.66
N THR A 185 8.17 -0.63 12.95
CA THR A 185 8.24 -1.65 14.01
C THR A 185 7.17 -2.72 13.82
N GLY A 186 5.92 -2.34 13.56
CA GLY A 186 4.85 -3.31 13.31
C GLY A 186 5.11 -4.20 12.09
N ALA A 187 5.73 -3.66 11.03
CA ALA A 187 6.12 -4.46 9.87
C ALA A 187 7.21 -5.49 10.23
N VAL A 188 8.20 -5.11 11.04
CA VAL A 188 9.26 -6.03 11.52
C VAL A 188 8.68 -7.12 12.42
N ASP A 189 7.80 -6.75 13.35
CA ASP A 189 7.13 -7.71 14.25
C ASP A 189 6.26 -8.69 13.46
N THR A 190 5.55 -8.20 12.44
CA THR A 190 4.78 -9.05 11.52
C THR A 190 5.69 -10.05 10.80
N CYS A 191 6.85 -9.61 10.27
CA CYS A 191 7.81 -10.51 9.65
C CYS A 191 8.30 -11.60 10.61
N HIS A 192 8.68 -11.23 11.84
CA HIS A 192 9.13 -12.20 12.84
C HIS A 192 8.08 -13.26 13.15
N ARG A 193 6.82 -12.85 13.33
CA ARG A 193 5.72 -13.79 13.60
C ARG A 193 5.43 -14.71 12.42
N LEU A 194 5.56 -14.21 11.19
CA LEU A 194 5.42 -15.03 9.99
C LEU A 194 6.57 -16.04 9.87
N ASP A 195 7.80 -15.64 10.16
CA ASP A 195 8.96 -16.54 10.17
C ASP A 195 8.81 -17.64 11.23
N GLU A 196 8.36 -17.28 12.44
CA GLU A 196 8.06 -18.23 13.52
C GLU A 196 6.96 -19.21 13.14
N LEU A 197 5.86 -18.73 12.53
CA LEU A 197 4.78 -19.57 12.03
C LEU A 197 5.27 -20.58 10.98
N LEU A 198 6.03 -20.08 9.98
CA LEU A 198 6.56 -20.92 8.91
C LEU A 198 7.55 -21.96 9.46
N ALA A 199 8.44 -21.58 10.38
CA ALA A 199 9.38 -22.50 11.01
C ALA A 199 8.67 -23.59 11.81
N ALA A 200 7.71 -23.20 12.67
CA ALA A 200 6.95 -24.14 13.50
C ALA A 200 6.16 -25.15 12.66
N ASP A 201 5.51 -24.70 11.58
CA ASP A 201 4.80 -25.61 10.67
C ASP A 201 5.77 -26.47 9.85
N GLY A 202 6.92 -25.94 9.44
CA GLY A 202 7.99 -26.71 8.80
C GLY A 202 8.48 -27.87 9.67
N GLU A 203 8.83 -27.59 10.94
CA GLU A 203 9.26 -28.60 11.91
C GLU A 203 8.20 -29.71 12.12
N ARG A 204 6.92 -29.33 12.20
CA ARG A 204 5.80 -30.30 12.30
C ARG A 204 5.74 -31.23 11.08
N LEU A 205 6.02 -30.70 9.88
CA LEU A 205 5.97 -31.45 8.63
C LEU A 205 7.20 -32.34 8.40
N GLU A 206 8.37 -31.96 8.91
CA GLU A 206 9.57 -32.80 8.90
C GLU A 206 9.35 -34.15 9.60
N GLY A 207 8.54 -34.16 10.66
CA GLY A 207 8.14 -35.36 11.38
C GLY A 207 7.34 -36.39 10.57
N ALA A 208 6.89 -36.06 9.35
CA ALA A 208 6.05 -36.93 8.52
C ALA A 208 6.81 -38.04 7.75
N GLY A 209 8.10 -38.23 8.02
CA GLY A 209 8.92 -39.30 7.46
C GLY A 209 9.03 -39.22 5.93
N ARG A 210 8.73 -40.32 5.22
CA ARG A 210 8.92 -40.39 3.75
C ARG A 210 8.13 -39.33 2.95
N ARG A 211 7.09 -38.74 3.53
CA ARG A 211 6.26 -37.70 2.87
C ARG A 211 6.76 -36.27 3.12
N ALA A 212 7.69 -36.06 4.06
CA ALA A 212 8.14 -34.74 4.51
C ALA A 212 8.55 -33.84 3.34
N SER A 213 9.39 -34.33 2.42
CA SER A 213 9.84 -33.56 1.25
C SER A 213 8.68 -33.01 0.39
N SER A 214 7.62 -33.79 0.20
CA SER A 214 6.45 -33.33 -0.58
C SER A 214 5.59 -32.35 0.20
N LEU A 215 5.48 -32.51 1.53
CA LEU A 215 4.72 -31.61 2.38
C LEU A 215 5.40 -30.25 2.51
N LEU A 216 6.71 -30.24 2.78
CA LEU A 216 7.52 -29.02 2.90
C LEU A 216 7.46 -28.19 1.62
N ARG A 217 7.62 -28.80 0.44
CA ARG A 217 7.52 -28.07 -0.83
C ARG A 217 6.15 -27.43 -1.07
N VAL A 218 5.08 -28.07 -0.62
CA VAL A 218 3.72 -27.52 -0.75
C VAL A 218 3.47 -26.44 0.31
N HIS A 219 4.05 -26.59 1.50
CA HIS A 219 4.06 -25.57 2.55
C HIS A 219 4.85 -24.32 2.13
N ASP A 220 6.05 -24.47 1.57
CA ASP A 220 6.85 -23.37 1.00
C ASP A 220 6.09 -22.63 -0.10
N ALA A 221 5.37 -23.38 -0.96
CA ALA A 221 4.53 -22.79 -1.99
C ALA A 221 3.35 -21.99 -1.41
N LEU A 222 2.76 -22.45 -0.30
CA LEU A 222 1.74 -21.70 0.45
C LEU A 222 2.33 -20.48 1.16
N GLY A 223 3.54 -20.57 1.73
CA GLY A 223 4.23 -19.42 2.33
C GLY A 223 4.56 -18.35 1.29
N SER A 224 4.86 -18.75 0.05
CA SER A 224 5.11 -17.83 -1.07
C SER A 224 3.83 -17.30 -1.71
N GLN A 225 2.75 -18.10 -1.69
CA GLN A 225 1.42 -17.73 -2.20
C GLN A 225 0.36 -18.18 -1.20
N VAL A 226 0.02 -17.28 -0.27
CA VAL A 226 -0.88 -17.51 0.86
C VAL A 226 -2.27 -18.02 0.44
N ILE A 227 -2.69 -17.69 -0.79
CA ILE A 227 -3.87 -18.27 -1.45
C ILE A 227 -3.44 -18.89 -2.78
N VAL A 228 -3.58 -20.20 -2.92
CA VAL A 228 -3.07 -20.94 -4.09
C VAL A 228 -4.03 -22.04 -4.56
N SER A 229 -4.00 -22.34 -5.86
CA SER A 229 -4.67 -23.51 -6.42
C SER A 229 -3.70 -24.69 -6.54
N LEU A 230 -4.20 -25.92 -6.72
CA LEU A 230 -3.32 -27.06 -7.01
C LEU A 230 -2.49 -26.88 -8.30
N ALA A 231 -3.04 -26.18 -9.30
CA ALA A 231 -2.31 -25.82 -10.51
C ALA A 231 -1.18 -24.81 -10.20
N GLY A 232 -1.42 -23.86 -9.29
CA GLY A 232 -0.41 -22.95 -8.79
C GLY A 232 0.70 -23.66 -8.03
N VAL A 233 0.35 -24.58 -7.12
CA VAL A 233 1.33 -25.42 -6.41
C VAL A 233 2.16 -26.25 -7.40
N HIS A 234 1.54 -26.84 -8.42
CA HIS A 234 2.25 -27.53 -9.50
C HIS A 234 3.22 -26.60 -10.24
N ALA A 235 2.80 -25.39 -10.59
CA ALA A 235 3.64 -24.42 -11.30
C ALA A 235 4.84 -23.96 -10.47
N ILE A 236 4.66 -23.78 -9.15
CA ILE A 236 5.72 -23.35 -8.23
C ILE A 236 6.69 -24.49 -7.94
N THR A 237 6.15 -25.66 -7.61
CA THR A 237 6.96 -26.78 -7.11
C THR A 237 7.47 -27.69 -8.22
N GLY A 238 6.77 -27.80 -9.36
CA GLY A 238 7.02 -28.82 -10.39
C GLY A 238 6.54 -30.23 -10.02
N MET A 239 5.86 -30.43 -8.89
CA MET A 239 5.34 -31.73 -8.46
C MET A 239 4.12 -32.16 -9.28
N SER A 240 3.92 -33.47 -9.47
CA SER A 240 2.71 -33.96 -10.15
C SER A 240 1.43 -33.52 -9.41
N LEU A 241 0.35 -33.22 -10.14
CA LEU A 241 -0.93 -32.81 -9.53
C LEU A 241 -1.44 -33.82 -8.49
N PRO A 242 -1.37 -35.15 -8.69
CA PRO A 242 -1.75 -36.11 -7.64
C PRO A 242 -0.89 -35.98 -6.37
N THR A 243 0.42 -35.79 -6.50
CA THR A 243 1.31 -35.62 -5.35
C THR A 243 1.01 -34.30 -4.62
N ALA A 244 0.85 -33.20 -5.36
CA ALA A 244 0.49 -31.89 -4.79
C ALA A 244 -0.88 -31.94 -4.08
N ALA A 245 -1.86 -32.62 -4.68
CA ALA A 245 -3.18 -32.80 -4.08
C ALA A 245 -3.12 -33.61 -2.77
N SER A 246 -2.37 -34.71 -2.76
CA SER A 246 -2.18 -35.53 -1.56
C SER A 246 -1.47 -34.75 -0.45
N ALA A 247 -0.43 -33.97 -0.78
CA ALA A 247 0.29 -33.17 0.19
C ALA A 247 -0.57 -32.02 0.74
N MET A 248 -1.26 -31.28 -0.13
CA MET A 248 -2.20 -30.23 0.27
C MET A 248 -3.30 -30.76 1.19
N GLN A 249 -3.84 -31.96 0.91
CA GLN A 249 -4.84 -32.58 1.76
C GLN A 249 -4.30 -32.87 3.18
N THR A 250 -3.04 -33.32 3.30
CA THR A 250 -2.40 -33.48 4.60
C THR A 250 -2.21 -32.14 5.33
N LEU A 251 -1.83 -31.07 4.62
CA LEU A 251 -1.76 -29.72 5.23
C LEU A 251 -3.12 -29.24 5.72
N VAL A 252 -4.20 -29.56 5.00
CA VAL A 252 -5.57 -29.29 5.44
C VAL A 252 -5.92 -30.07 6.70
N GLU A 253 -5.58 -31.35 6.75
CA GLU A 253 -5.81 -32.21 7.92
C GLU A 253 -5.03 -31.75 9.16
N GLN A 254 -3.85 -31.15 8.96
CA GLN A 254 -3.04 -30.58 10.04
C GLN A 254 -3.44 -29.15 10.43
N GLY A 255 -4.46 -28.58 9.79
CA GLY A 255 -4.96 -27.23 10.06
C GLY A 255 -4.08 -26.11 9.52
N ILE A 256 -3.09 -26.42 8.68
CA ILE A 256 -2.18 -25.42 8.06
C ILE A 256 -2.90 -24.72 6.89
N ALA A 257 -3.64 -25.48 6.09
CA ALA A 257 -4.37 -24.95 4.94
C ALA A 257 -5.88 -25.15 5.08
N ARG A 258 -6.67 -24.29 4.43
CA ARG A 258 -8.13 -24.43 4.33
C ARG A 258 -8.60 -24.23 2.91
N GLU A 259 -9.50 -25.09 2.45
CA GLU A 259 -10.19 -24.91 1.17
C GLU A 259 -11.22 -23.78 1.28
N ILE A 260 -11.20 -22.82 0.35
CA ILE A 260 -12.02 -21.60 0.43
C ILE A 260 -13.08 -21.45 -0.68
N THR A 261 -13.12 -22.32 -1.68
CA THR A 261 -14.06 -22.17 -2.81
C THR A 261 -15.35 -22.95 -2.65
N GLY A 262 -15.37 -24.04 -1.88
CA GLY A 262 -16.50 -24.97 -1.81
C GLY A 262 -16.80 -25.69 -3.13
N ARG A 263 -15.89 -25.64 -4.12
CA ARG A 263 -16.10 -26.18 -5.48
C ARG A 263 -15.39 -27.50 -5.69
N ARG A 264 -15.87 -28.29 -6.68
CA ARG A 264 -15.23 -29.55 -7.08
C ARG A 264 -14.02 -29.38 -8.01
N ARG A 265 -13.93 -28.26 -8.74
CA ARG A 265 -12.83 -27.94 -9.68
C ARG A 265 -12.28 -26.55 -9.38
N ASN A 266 -11.00 -26.34 -9.68
CA ASN A 266 -10.27 -25.10 -9.43
C ASN A 266 -10.36 -24.63 -7.97
N ARG A 267 -10.19 -25.59 -7.04
CA ARG A 267 -10.15 -25.32 -5.60
C ARG A 267 -9.01 -24.36 -5.29
N LEU A 268 -9.28 -23.40 -4.42
CA LEU A 268 -8.28 -22.54 -3.81
C LEU A 268 -8.12 -22.94 -2.35
N PHE A 269 -6.90 -22.84 -1.88
CA PHE A 269 -6.49 -23.14 -0.52
C PHE A 269 -5.84 -21.89 0.06
N ALA A 270 -6.20 -21.57 1.30
CA ALA A 270 -5.66 -20.43 2.05
C ALA A 270 -4.87 -20.94 3.26
N TYR A 271 -3.79 -20.23 3.60
CA TYR A 271 -3.04 -20.43 4.84
C TYR A 271 -3.59 -19.48 5.90
N ASP A 272 -4.60 -19.93 6.67
CA ASP A 272 -5.38 -19.03 7.54
C ASP A 272 -4.53 -18.37 8.61
N ALA A 273 -3.70 -19.11 9.34
CA ALA A 273 -2.85 -18.54 10.38
C ALA A 273 -1.90 -17.44 9.84
N TYR A 274 -1.42 -17.61 8.61
CA TYR A 274 -0.62 -16.60 7.93
C TYR A 274 -1.48 -15.37 7.59
N LEU A 275 -2.68 -15.57 7.03
CA LEU A 275 -3.61 -14.48 6.72
C LEU A 275 -4.05 -13.72 7.97
N ASP A 276 -4.25 -14.41 9.09
CA ASP A 276 -4.66 -13.79 10.35
C ASP A 276 -3.58 -12.82 10.84
N ILE A 277 -2.31 -13.23 10.79
CA ILE A 277 -1.17 -12.35 11.11
C ILE A 277 -1.13 -11.14 10.16
N LEU A 278 -1.34 -11.33 8.86
CA LEU A 278 -1.37 -10.22 7.90
C LEU A 278 -2.56 -9.26 8.09
N ASN A 279 -3.68 -9.74 8.62
CA ASN A 279 -4.93 -8.99 8.69
C ASN A 279 -5.16 -8.28 10.04
N GLU A 280 -4.39 -8.59 11.08
CA GLU A 280 -4.64 -8.19 12.46
C GLU A 280 -4.78 -6.66 12.65
N ASP A 281 -4.05 -5.86 11.87
CA ASP A 281 -4.12 -4.39 11.91
C ASP A 281 -4.96 -3.77 10.77
N THR A 282 -5.61 -4.61 9.95
CA THR A 282 -6.39 -4.17 8.77
C THR A 282 -7.89 -4.11 9.02
N GLU A 283 -8.36 -4.53 10.20
CA GLU A 283 -9.77 -4.49 10.54
C GLU A 283 -10.34 -3.06 10.43
N PRO A 284 -11.58 -2.91 9.95
CA PRO A 284 -12.23 -1.61 9.93
C PRO A 284 -12.36 -1.09 11.37
N LEU A 285 -11.72 0.05 11.63
CA LEU A 285 -11.96 0.85 12.83
C LEU A 285 -13.48 1.02 12.99
N ARG A 286 -14.03 0.48 14.09
CA ARG A 286 -15.46 0.56 14.43
C ARG A 286 -15.88 1.99 14.72
#